data_AF-A0A233HTZ5-F1
#
_entry.id   AF-A0A233HTZ5-F1
#
_cell.length_a   1.000
_cell.length_b   1.000
_cell.length_c   1.000
_cell.angle_alpha   90.00
_cell.angle_beta   90.00
_cell.angle_gamma   90.00
#
_symmetry.space_group_name_H-M   'P 1'
#
loop_
_entity.id
_entity.type
_entity.pdbx_description
1 polymer ?
#
loop_
_entity_poly.entity_id
_entity_poly.type
_entity_poly.pdbx_seq_one_letter_code
_entity_poly.pdbx_strand_id
1 'polypeptide(L)'
;MDKKFLKEQFQSPESIGIYFGNLRGEPVLGSDNVSATKYLSSGDDIADSVKCACFVANKLKGEAEVYGFFRGDNPIVSNPNVTDENQHYFAVVDKRFIVDLWIFHNKGENELVYDLQDSNDKTEIITRYGNPRLWSWLGHDGIVSPYSQSYPLEKRIEFVRREKTNEISVEYS
;
A
#
# COMPACT_ATOMS: atom_id res chain seq x y z
N MET A 1 -14.31 -0.22 7.99
CA MET A 1 -14.28 -1.32 6.97
C MET A 1 -13.72 -2.62 7.56
N ASP A 2 -13.78 -3.76 6.88
CA ASP A 2 -13.07 -5.00 7.28
C ASP A 2 -12.18 -5.58 6.16
N LYS A 3 -11.26 -6.49 6.55
CA LYS A 3 -10.28 -7.12 5.65
C LYS A 3 -10.94 -7.90 4.50
N LYS A 4 -12.09 -8.55 4.74
CA LYS A 4 -12.79 -9.35 3.73
C LYS A 4 -13.41 -8.46 2.66
N PHE A 5 -14.11 -7.40 3.08
CA PHE A 5 -14.67 -6.41 2.19
C PHE A 5 -13.60 -5.82 1.28
N LEU A 6 -12.45 -5.40 1.84
CA LEU A 6 -11.35 -4.84 1.06
C LEU A 6 -10.84 -5.84 0.01
N LYS A 7 -10.67 -7.11 0.36
CA LYS A 7 -10.29 -8.15 -0.61
C LYS A 7 -11.31 -8.26 -1.73
N GLU A 8 -12.60 -8.34 -1.43
CA GLU A 8 -13.66 -8.42 -2.44
C GLU A 8 -13.62 -7.22 -3.42
N GLN A 9 -13.30 -6.02 -2.93
CA GLN A 9 -13.24 -4.81 -3.76
C GLN A 9 -12.04 -4.73 -4.70
N PHE A 10 -10.94 -5.43 -4.40
CA PHE A 10 -9.63 -5.15 -5.00
C PHE A 10 -8.86 -6.37 -5.51
N GLN A 11 -9.23 -7.59 -5.08
CA GLN A 11 -8.42 -8.79 -5.35
C GLN A 11 -8.53 -9.30 -6.78
N SER A 12 -9.65 -9.08 -7.48
CA SER A 12 -9.85 -9.66 -8.81
C SER A 12 -9.58 -8.62 -9.90
N PRO A 13 -8.96 -8.99 -11.03
CA PRO A 13 -8.81 -8.09 -12.17
C PRO A 13 -10.13 -7.42 -12.59
N GLU A 14 -11.25 -8.15 -12.52
CA GLU A 14 -12.58 -7.64 -12.85
C GLU A 14 -13.06 -6.59 -11.86
N SER A 15 -12.81 -6.77 -10.55
CA SER A 15 -13.31 -5.84 -9.53
C SER A 15 -12.62 -4.47 -9.59
N ILE A 16 -11.39 -4.41 -10.11
CA ILE A 16 -10.64 -3.17 -10.36
C ILE A 16 -10.64 -2.75 -11.84
N GLY A 17 -11.24 -3.56 -12.71
CA GLY A 17 -11.38 -3.32 -14.15
C GLY A 17 -10.04 -3.26 -14.88
N ILE A 18 -9.14 -4.21 -14.61
CA ILE A 18 -7.90 -4.35 -15.37
C ILE A 18 -8.21 -4.61 -16.84
N TYR A 19 -7.56 -3.87 -17.72
CA TYR A 19 -7.57 -4.13 -19.15
C TYR A 19 -6.16 -4.05 -19.74
N PHE A 20 -5.98 -4.63 -20.92
CA PHE A 20 -4.73 -4.59 -21.68
C PHE A 20 -4.80 -3.48 -22.72
N GLY A 21 -3.77 -2.64 -22.76
CA GLY A 21 -3.67 -1.52 -23.71
C GLY A 21 -2.32 -1.43 -24.40
N ASN A 22 -2.27 -0.66 -25.48
CA ASN A 22 -1.00 -0.28 -26.11
C ASN A 22 -0.25 0.75 -25.25
N LEU A 23 0.96 1.18 -25.67
CA LEU A 23 1.76 2.18 -24.94
C LEU A 23 1.08 3.55 -24.75
N ARG A 24 -0.04 3.81 -25.43
CA ARG A 24 -0.86 5.02 -25.28
C ARG A 24 -2.04 4.82 -24.32
N GLY A 25 -2.20 3.64 -23.73
CA GLY A 25 -3.32 3.29 -22.85
C GLY A 25 -4.62 2.92 -23.57
N GLU A 26 -4.60 2.80 -24.91
CA GLU A 26 -5.79 2.43 -25.69
C GLU A 26 -6.02 0.92 -25.59
N PRO A 27 -7.26 0.45 -25.30
CA PRO A 27 -7.56 -0.97 -25.19
C PRO A 27 -7.20 -1.74 -26.47
N VAL A 28 -6.53 -2.88 -26.31
CA VAL A 28 -6.21 -3.80 -27.42
C VAL A 28 -7.06 -5.07 -27.34
N LEU A 29 -7.60 -5.52 -28.47
CA LEU A 29 -8.35 -6.77 -28.54
C LEU A 29 -7.38 -7.95 -28.75
N GLY A 30 -7.43 -8.93 -27.85
CA GLY A 30 -6.65 -10.18 -27.94
C GLY A 30 -5.42 -10.20 -27.02
N SER A 31 -5.25 -11.30 -26.28
CA SER A 31 -4.15 -11.56 -25.34
C SER A 31 -2.78 -11.77 -26.00
N ASP A 32 -2.73 -11.84 -27.34
CA ASP A 32 -1.56 -12.29 -28.09
C ASP A 32 -0.61 -11.15 -28.50
N ASN A 33 -0.90 -9.91 -28.09
CA ASN A 33 0.03 -8.81 -28.26
C ASN A 33 1.08 -8.84 -27.13
N VAL A 34 2.27 -9.36 -27.47
CA VAL A 34 3.45 -9.49 -26.59
C VAL A 34 3.92 -8.15 -25.99
N SER A 35 3.35 -7.02 -26.43
CA SER A 35 3.65 -5.65 -25.97
C SER A 35 2.53 -4.97 -25.18
N ALA A 36 1.45 -5.67 -24.82
CA ALA A 36 0.33 -5.05 -24.13
C ALA A 36 0.64 -4.77 -22.65
N THR A 37 0.46 -3.52 -22.24
CA THR A 37 0.59 -3.06 -20.84
C THR A 37 -0.74 -3.25 -20.11
N LYS A 38 -0.69 -3.54 -18.81
CA LYS A 38 -1.89 -3.66 -17.96
C LYS A 38 -2.24 -2.29 -17.37
N TYR A 39 -3.51 -1.92 -17.48
CA TYR A 39 -4.04 -0.66 -16.97
C TYR A 39 -5.17 -0.91 -15.99
N LEU A 40 -5.31 -0.02 -15.00
CA LEU A 40 -6.49 0.06 -14.12
C LEU A 40 -7.67 0.66 -14.89
N SER A 41 -8.89 0.48 -14.38
CA SER A 41 -10.09 1.12 -14.99
C SER A 41 -10.05 2.65 -15.03
N SER A 42 -9.15 3.30 -14.29
CA SER A 42 -8.86 4.73 -14.40
C SER A 42 -8.03 5.11 -15.63
N GLY A 43 -7.44 4.13 -16.32
CA GLY A 43 -6.47 4.32 -17.40
C GLY A 43 -5.03 4.47 -16.93
N ASP A 44 -4.77 4.37 -15.61
CA ASP A 44 -3.42 4.41 -15.08
C ASP A 44 -2.69 3.07 -15.24
N ASP A 45 -1.38 3.12 -15.49
CA ASP A 45 -0.52 1.93 -15.58
C ASP A 45 -0.41 1.25 -14.21
N ILE A 46 -0.74 -0.04 -14.14
CA ILE A 46 -0.66 -0.81 -12.90
C ILE A 46 0.79 -1.06 -12.46
N ALA A 47 1.78 -0.88 -13.34
CA ALA A 47 3.19 -0.98 -13.00
C ALA A 47 3.69 0.21 -12.14
N ASP A 48 2.89 1.26 -11.97
CA ASP A 48 3.17 2.39 -11.08
C ASP A 48 2.45 2.22 -9.72
N SER A 49 3.24 2.05 -8.66
CA SER A 49 2.71 1.84 -7.31
C SER A 49 1.97 3.05 -6.75
N VAL A 50 2.36 4.28 -7.11
CA VAL A 50 1.66 5.51 -6.72
C VAL A 50 0.26 5.50 -7.30
N LYS A 51 0.15 5.17 -8.60
CA LYS A 51 -1.14 5.11 -9.29
C LYS A 51 -2.05 4.04 -8.72
N CYS A 52 -1.49 2.89 -8.38
CA CYS A 52 -2.21 1.81 -7.68
C CYS A 52 -2.76 2.26 -6.33
N ALA A 53 -1.94 2.92 -5.50
CA ALA A 53 -2.38 3.43 -4.20
C ALA A 53 -3.45 4.52 -4.32
N CYS A 54 -3.26 5.47 -5.25
CA CYS A 54 -4.23 6.52 -5.56
C CYS A 54 -5.56 5.95 -6.06
N PHE A 55 -5.54 4.88 -6.87
CA PHE A 55 -6.75 4.20 -7.31
C PHE A 55 -7.57 3.66 -6.13
N VAL A 56 -6.93 3.00 -5.16
CA VAL A 56 -7.60 2.54 -3.93
C VAL A 56 -8.20 3.73 -3.17
N ALA A 57 -7.42 4.78 -2.93
CA ALA A 57 -7.87 5.98 -2.21
C ALA A 57 -9.07 6.66 -2.89
N ASN A 58 -9.04 6.77 -4.22
CA ASN A 58 -10.14 7.34 -5.00
C ASN A 58 -11.39 6.47 -4.95
N LYS A 59 -11.24 5.14 -5.06
CA LYS A 59 -12.37 4.20 -5.02
C LYS A 59 -13.08 4.22 -3.65
N LEU A 60 -12.33 4.46 -2.57
CA LEU A 60 -12.84 4.54 -1.19
C LEU A 60 -13.16 5.97 -0.71
N LYS A 61 -13.11 6.98 -1.59
CA LYS A 61 -13.64 8.34 -1.37
C LYS A 61 -13.27 8.99 -0.01
N GLY A 62 -11.99 8.95 0.34
CA GLY A 62 -11.47 9.60 1.56
C GLY A 62 -11.40 8.70 2.80
N GLU A 63 -11.82 7.44 2.70
CA GLU A 63 -11.61 6.45 3.76
C GLU A 63 -10.19 5.85 3.74
N ALA A 64 -9.40 6.16 2.71
CA ALA A 64 -8.03 5.71 2.56
C ALA A 64 -7.10 6.83 2.13
N GLU A 65 -5.85 6.73 2.56
CA GLU A 65 -4.78 7.66 2.24
C GLU A 65 -3.58 6.93 1.66
N VAL A 66 -2.75 7.64 0.91
CA VAL A 66 -1.60 7.06 0.25
C VAL A 66 -0.35 7.26 1.10
N TYR A 67 0.35 6.17 1.35
CA TYR A 67 1.62 6.13 2.07
C TYR A 67 2.67 5.47 1.19
N GLY A 68 3.93 5.71 1.53
CA GLY A 68 5.05 5.03 0.87
C GLY A 68 6.32 5.09 1.68
N PHE A 69 7.33 4.35 1.26
CA PHE A 69 8.65 4.37 1.89
C PHE A 69 9.75 4.26 0.84
N PHE A 70 10.90 4.82 1.18
CA PHE A 70 12.18 4.49 0.54
C PHE A 70 12.83 3.38 1.34
N ARG A 71 13.36 2.36 0.67
CA ARG A 71 14.03 1.25 1.36
C ARG A 71 15.28 1.72 2.11
N GLY A 72 16.01 2.70 1.59
CA GLY A 72 17.15 3.32 2.27
C GLY A 72 16.81 3.97 3.62
N ASP A 73 15.61 4.53 3.75
CA ASP A 73 15.11 5.13 5.00
C ASP A 73 14.42 4.12 5.92
N ASN A 74 14.16 2.91 5.41
CA ASN A 74 13.47 1.84 6.12
C ASN A 74 14.24 0.51 5.94
N PRO A 75 15.48 0.40 6.45
CA PRO A 75 16.42 -0.66 6.10
C PRO A 75 16.00 -2.06 6.59
N ILE A 76 14.98 -2.15 7.44
CA ILE A 76 14.38 -3.42 7.86
C ILE A 76 13.53 -4.06 6.75
N VAL A 77 13.14 -3.29 5.72
CA VAL A 77 12.42 -3.80 4.56
C VAL A 77 13.32 -4.75 3.78
N SER A 78 12.86 -5.99 3.65
CA SER A 78 13.54 -7.05 2.90
C SER A 78 12.70 -7.57 1.74
N ASN A 79 11.64 -6.84 1.35
CA ASN A 79 10.82 -7.15 0.19
C ASN A 79 11.69 -7.15 -1.09
N PRO A 80 11.88 -8.31 -1.75
CA PRO A 80 12.71 -8.39 -2.96
C PRO A 80 12.08 -7.65 -4.15
N ASN A 81 10.78 -7.32 -4.08
CA ASN A 81 10.09 -6.61 -5.14
C ASN A 81 10.30 -5.10 -5.10
N VAL A 82 10.85 -4.56 -4.00
CA VAL A 82 11.12 -3.12 -3.83
C VAL A 82 12.64 -2.91 -3.83
N THR A 83 13.14 -2.14 -4.80
CA THR A 83 14.57 -1.83 -4.93
C THR A 83 14.96 -0.63 -4.09
N ASP A 84 16.25 -0.48 -3.80
CA ASP A 84 16.78 0.64 -3.00
C ASP A 84 16.62 1.99 -3.71
N GLU A 85 16.50 1.98 -5.04
CA GLU A 85 16.43 3.16 -5.89
C GLU A 85 15.01 3.71 -6.04
N ASN A 86 13.98 2.96 -5.64
CA ASN A 86 12.59 3.31 -5.89
C ASN A 86 11.78 3.41 -4.60
N GLN A 87 10.91 4.41 -4.56
CA GLN A 87 9.90 4.52 -3.52
C GLN A 87 8.74 3.58 -3.85
N HIS A 88 8.27 2.85 -2.84
CA HIS A 88 7.09 2.01 -2.98
C HIS A 88 5.89 2.64 -2.27
N TYR A 89 4.72 2.55 -2.89
CA TYR A 89 3.48 3.18 -2.42
C TYR A 89 2.33 2.19 -2.29
N PHE A 90 1.48 2.44 -1.30
CA PHE A 90 0.31 1.64 -0.96
C PHE A 90 -0.73 2.52 -0.29
N ALA A 91 -1.97 2.04 -0.22
CA ALA A 91 -3.03 2.73 0.50
C ALA A 91 -3.15 2.21 1.93
N VAL A 92 -3.49 3.09 2.87
CA VAL A 92 -3.90 2.73 4.23
C VAL A 92 -5.33 3.20 4.44
N VAL A 93 -6.23 2.25 4.70
CA VAL A 93 -7.66 2.46 4.93
C VAL A 93 -7.93 2.51 6.42
N ASP A 94 -8.69 3.50 6.89
CA ASP A 94 -9.08 3.68 8.30
C ASP A 94 -7.88 3.65 9.28
N LYS A 95 -6.69 4.09 8.85
CA LYS A 95 -5.41 3.98 9.59
C LYS A 95 -5.10 2.56 10.10
N ARG A 96 -5.65 1.54 9.44
CA ARG A 96 -5.61 0.15 9.92
C ARG A 96 -5.21 -0.84 8.84
N PHE A 97 -5.86 -0.79 7.67
CA PHE A 97 -5.64 -1.79 6.64
C PHE A 97 -4.70 -1.26 5.57
N ILE A 98 -3.58 -1.94 5.36
CA ILE A 98 -2.73 -1.73 4.19
C ILE A 98 -3.38 -2.43 3.01
N VAL A 99 -3.51 -1.76 1.87
CA VAL A 99 -3.98 -2.33 0.61
C VAL A 99 -2.93 -2.03 -0.46
N ASP A 100 -2.38 -3.09 -1.05
CA ASP A 100 -1.30 -2.98 -2.03
C ASP A 100 -1.62 -3.73 -3.33
N LEU A 101 -2.25 -3.00 -4.26
CA LEU A 101 -2.58 -3.53 -5.58
C LEU A 101 -1.34 -3.82 -6.43
N TRP A 102 -0.27 -3.04 -6.29
CA TRP A 102 0.90 -3.16 -7.15
C TRP A 102 1.63 -4.46 -6.86
N ILE A 103 1.87 -4.75 -5.58
CA ILE A 103 2.50 -6.00 -5.16
C ILE A 103 1.63 -7.19 -5.57
N PHE A 104 0.32 -7.13 -5.29
CA PHE A 104 -0.57 -8.25 -5.56
C PHE A 104 -0.67 -8.59 -7.06
N HIS A 105 -0.95 -7.61 -7.93
CA HIS A 105 -1.22 -7.86 -9.35
C HIS A 105 0.02 -7.96 -10.24
N ASN A 106 1.16 -7.38 -9.83
CA ASN A 106 2.40 -7.43 -10.63
C ASN A 106 3.41 -8.45 -10.14
N LYS A 107 3.40 -8.79 -8.84
CA LYS A 107 4.40 -9.68 -8.24
C LYS A 107 3.83 -11.05 -7.84
N GLY A 108 2.51 -11.24 -8.00
CA GLY A 108 1.86 -12.54 -7.78
C GLY A 108 1.87 -12.96 -6.32
N GLU A 109 1.80 -11.99 -5.41
CA GLU A 109 1.79 -12.25 -3.98
C GLU A 109 0.43 -12.73 -3.49
N ASN A 110 0.42 -13.53 -2.43
CA ASN A 110 -0.78 -14.20 -1.95
C ASN A 110 -1.72 -13.30 -1.14
N GLU A 111 -1.23 -12.16 -0.64
CA GLU A 111 -1.99 -11.29 0.25
C GLU A 111 -2.02 -9.85 -0.27
N LEU A 112 -3.24 -9.34 -0.42
CA LEU A 112 -3.53 -7.99 -0.90
C LEU A 112 -3.68 -7.00 0.26
N VAL A 113 -4.22 -7.48 1.38
CA VAL A 113 -4.62 -6.64 2.51
C VAL A 113 -3.91 -7.12 3.76
N TYR A 114 -3.30 -6.20 4.51
CA TYR A 114 -2.74 -6.48 5.83
C TYR A 114 -3.40 -5.59 6.89
N ASP A 115 -3.66 -6.13 8.08
CA ASP A 115 -4.27 -5.43 9.20
C ASP A 115 -3.19 -5.06 10.24
N LEU A 116 -2.96 -3.75 10.43
CA LEU A 116 -2.01 -3.23 11.42
C LEU A 116 -2.33 -3.61 12.88
N GLN A 117 -3.55 -4.09 13.14
CA GLN A 117 -4.01 -4.54 14.45
C GLN A 117 -4.01 -6.07 14.62
N ASP A 118 -3.73 -6.82 13.53
CA ASP A 118 -3.57 -8.27 13.58
C ASP A 118 -2.10 -8.62 13.82
N SER A 119 -1.83 -9.32 14.93
CA SER A 119 -0.48 -9.77 15.26
C SER A 119 0.07 -10.76 14.24
N ASN A 120 -0.79 -11.49 13.51
CA ASN A 120 -0.38 -12.43 12.48
C ASN A 120 0.17 -11.73 11.23
N ASP A 121 -0.33 -10.53 10.93
CA ASP A 121 0.14 -9.73 9.79
C ASP A 121 1.42 -8.96 10.11
N LYS A 122 1.71 -8.71 11.40
CA LYS A 122 2.81 -7.84 11.83
C LYS A 122 4.17 -8.19 11.23
N THR A 123 4.54 -9.47 11.20
CA THR A 123 5.84 -9.91 10.66
C THR A 123 5.95 -9.62 9.17
N GLU A 124 4.89 -9.89 8.40
CA GLU A 124 4.84 -9.58 6.97
C GLU A 124 4.83 -8.07 6.74
N ILE A 125 4.11 -7.30 7.56
CA ILE A 125 4.09 -5.83 7.46
C ILE A 125 5.50 -5.26 7.64
N ILE A 126 6.22 -5.68 8.68
CA ILE A 126 7.59 -5.21 8.95
C ILE A 126 8.53 -5.64 7.82
N THR A 127 8.45 -6.89 7.37
CA THR A 127 9.27 -7.42 6.29
C THR A 127 9.06 -6.65 4.98
N ARG A 128 7.79 -6.35 4.65
CA ARG A 128 7.41 -5.82 3.34
C ARG A 128 7.40 -4.30 3.25
N TYR A 129 6.95 -3.66 4.31
CA TYR A 129 6.71 -2.21 4.37
C TYR A 129 7.55 -1.52 5.45
N GLY A 130 8.17 -2.29 6.34
CA GLY A 130 9.04 -1.76 7.37
C GLY A 130 8.28 -1.14 8.53
N ASN A 131 8.91 -0.21 9.23
CA ASN A 131 8.28 0.44 10.38
C ASN A 131 7.27 1.50 9.92
N PRO A 132 5.98 1.42 10.31
CA PRO A 132 4.97 2.42 9.92
C PRO A 132 5.31 3.86 10.30
N ARG A 133 6.12 4.07 11.34
CA ARG A 133 6.58 5.41 11.75
C ARG A 133 7.52 6.07 10.73
N LEU A 134 8.07 5.29 9.81
CA LEU A 134 9.00 5.71 8.77
C LEU A 134 8.32 5.84 7.40
N TRP A 135 6.98 5.77 7.34
CA TRP A 135 6.25 5.96 6.10
C TRP A 135 6.06 7.45 5.80
N SER A 136 6.36 7.82 4.56
CA SER A 136 5.98 9.10 3.98
C SER A 136 4.48 9.08 3.66
N TRP A 137 3.84 10.24 3.78
CA TRP A 137 2.44 10.44 3.41
C TRP A 137 2.36 11.26 2.14
N LEU A 138 1.51 10.84 1.19
CA LEU A 138 1.26 11.61 -0.03
C LEU A 138 0.08 12.56 0.22
N GLY A 139 0.42 13.81 0.53
CA GLY A 139 -0.54 14.89 0.69
C GLY A 139 -0.89 15.58 -0.63
N HIS A 140 -1.74 16.60 -0.54
CA HIS A 140 -2.16 17.38 -1.72
C HIS A 140 -0.98 18.04 -2.45
N ASP A 141 -0.02 18.56 -1.69
CA ASP A 141 1.16 19.26 -2.23
C ASP A 141 2.34 18.33 -2.55
N GLY A 142 2.13 17.00 -2.46
CA GLY A 142 3.13 15.99 -2.73
C GLY A 142 3.54 15.18 -1.50
N ILE A 143 4.71 14.53 -1.62
CA ILE A 143 5.20 13.57 -0.63
C ILE A 143 5.77 14.31 0.57
N VAL A 144 5.30 13.96 1.76
CA VAL A 144 5.79 14.49 3.03
C VAL A 144 6.56 13.40 3.77
N SER A 145 7.87 13.62 3.93
CA SER A 145 8.77 12.71 4.64
C SER A 145 8.42 12.64 6.14
N PRO A 146 8.48 11.46 6.78
CA PRO A 146 8.20 11.28 8.21
C PRO A 146 9.12 12.07 9.14
N TYR A 147 10.25 12.55 8.62
CA TYR A 147 11.24 13.39 9.30
C TYR A 147 11.00 14.89 9.13
N SER A 148 10.08 15.29 8.25
CA SER A 148 9.76 16.69 8.03
C SER A 148 9.04 17.28 9.24
N GLN A 149 9.36 18.54 9.58
CA GLN A 149 8.59 19.31 10.57
C GLN A 149 7.15 19.58 10.13
N SER A 150 6.89 19.51 8.82
CA SER A 150 5.54 19.65 8.25
C SER A 150 4.74 18.35 8.20
N TYR A 151 5.28 17.22 8.68
CA TYR A 151 4.55 15.96 8.67
C TYR A 151 3.35 16.03 9.65
N PRO A 152 2.09 15.90 9.18
CA PRO A 152 0.94 16.06 10.05
C PRO A 152 0.85 14.89 11.03
N LEU A 153 0.73 15.19 12.33
CA LEU A 153 0.75 14.18 13.39
C LEU A 153 -0.41 13.18 13.26
N GLU A 154 -1.56 13.64 12.79
CA GLU A 154 -2.72 12.79 12.56
C GLU A 154 -2.52 11.80 11.42
N LYS A 155 -1.53 11.97 10.54
CA LYS A 155 -1.18 11.02 9.47
C LYS A 155 -0.17 9.97 9.92
N ARG A 156 0.38 10.10 11.14
CA ARG A 156 1.37 9.13 11.62
C ARG A 156 0.69 7.79 11.90
N ILE A 157 1.19 6.74 11.25
CA ILE A 157 0.75 5.37 11.47
C ILE A 157 1.69 4.68 12.46
N GLU A 158 1.10 3.93 13.39
CA GLU A 158 1.83 3.12 14.37
C GLU A 158 1.13 1.77 14.51
N PHE A 159 1.89 0.73 14.88
CA PHE A 159 1.27 -0.51 15.33
C PHE A 159 0.49 -0.22 16.61
N VAL A 160 -0.79 -0.60 16.64
CA VAL A 160 -1.59 -0.47 17.85
C VAL A 160 -0.97 -1.38 18.91
N ARG A 161 -0.45 -0.76 19.98
CA ARG A 161 -0.17 -1.51 21.21
C ARG A 161 -1.52 -1.89 21.79
N ARG A 162 -1.88 -3.17 21.74
CA ARG A 162 -2.88 -3.68 22.67
C ARG A 162 -2.26 -3.54 24.05
N GLU A 163 -2.64 -2.50 24.78
CA GLU A 163 -2.46 -2.52 26.22
C GLU A 163 -3.22 -3.76 26.69
N LYS A 164 -2.49 -4.76 27.20
CA LYS A 164 -3.09 -5.75 28.06
C LYS A 164 -3.62 -4.95 29.24
N THR A 165 -4.92 -4.65 29.24
CA THR A 165 -5.57 -4.11 30.43
C THR A 165 -5.33 -5.11 31.56
N ASN A 166 -4.59 -4.62 32.55
CA ASN A 166 -4.29 -5.17 33.89
C ASN A 166 -3.28 -6.33 33.96
N GLU A 167 -1.99 -5.97 33.94
CA GLU A 167 -1.19 -5.96 35.18
C GLU A 167 -0.02 -5.00 35.01
N ILE A 168 0.09 -4.04 35.93
CA ILE A 168 1.16 -3.06 35.98
C ILE A 168 2.41 -3.78 36.49
N SER A 169 3.40 -3.92 35.63
CA SER A 169 4.80 -3.87 36.06
C SER A 169 5.56 -3.00 35.06
N VAL A 170 5.91 -1.81 35.56
CA VAL A 170 6.85 -0.91 34.91
C VAL A 170 8.24 -1.48 35.21
N GLU A 171 8.92 -1.99 34.19
CA GLU A 171 10.37 -2.16 34.26
C GLU A 171 11.03 -1.22 33.26
N TYR A 172 11.72 -0.24 33.82
CA TYR A 172 12.76 0.52 33.14
C TYR A 172 14.04 -0.31 33.19
N SER A 173 14.56 -0.71 32.03
CA SER A 173 16.01 -0.85 31.80
C SER A 173 16.35 -0.56 30.35
#